data_AF-A0A352KPH2-F1
#
_entry.id   AF-A0A352KPH2-F1
#
_cell.length_a   1.000
_cell.length_b   1.000
_cell.length_c   1.000
_cell.angle_alpha   90.00
_cell.angle_beta   90.00
_cell.angle_gamma   90.00
#
_symmetry.space_group_name_H-M   'P 1'
#
loop_
_entity.id
_entity.type
_entity.pdbx_description
1 polymer ?
#
loop_
_entity_poly.entity_id
_entity_poly.type
_entity_poly.pdbx_seq_one_letter_code
_entity_poly.pdbx_strand_id
1 'polypeptide(L)' 'QHGNTIVNESNEVLTGEAEGALVFLTPWPGMMRTVYGDHQRFFDTYLKPFAGRYTSGDGARRDKDGYYWIT' A
#
# COMPACT_ATOMS: atom_id res chain seq x y z
N GLN A 1 12.26 9.74 3.54
CA GLN A 1 11.49 9.26 2.36
C GLN A 1 11.26 7.78 2.59
N HIS A 2 10.16 7.44 3.27
CA HIS A 2 9.88 6.09 3.73
C HIS A 2 9.15 5.31 2.65
N GLY A 3 9.39 4.00 2.57
CA GLY A 3 8.91 3.12 1.49
C GLY A 3 7.39 2.94 1.43
N ASN A 4 6.63 3.60 2.29
CA ASN A 4 5.18 3.58 2.37
C ASN A 4 4.54 4.96 2.13
N THR A 5 3.31 4.97 1.63
CA THR A 5 2.53 6.19 1.41
C THR A 5 1.03 5.91 1.42
N ILE A 6 0.22 6.98 1.40
CA ILE A 6 -1.24 6.91 1.28
C ILE A 6 -1.63 7.29 -0.14
N VAL A 7 -2.55 6.52 -0.73
CA VAL A 7 -3.16 6.83 -2.03
C VAL A 7 -4.67 6.90 -1.96
N ASN A 8 -5.26 7.67 -2.87
CA ASN A 8 -6.68 7.62 -3.15
C ASN A 8 -7.04 6.43 -4.08
N GLU A 9 -8.32 6.27 -4.39
CA GLU A 9 -8.83 5.22 -5.29
C GLU A 9 -8.27 5.32 -6.72
N SER A 10 -7.81 6.51 -7.13
CA SER A 10 -7.17 6.74 -8.43
C SER A 10 -5.66 6.45 -8.43
N ASN A 11 -5.12 5.85 -7.35
CA ASN A 11 -3.69 5.54 -7.15
C ASN A 11 -2.79 6.79 -7.11
N GLU A 12 -3.35 7.95 -6.79
CA GLU A 12 -2.61 9.20 -6.65
C GLU A 12 -2.07 9.33 -5.23
N VAL A 13 -0.81 9.80 -5.08
CA VAL A 13 -0.20 10.01 -3.77
C VAL A 13 -0.84 11.21 -3.08
N LEU A 14 -1.34 10.98 -1.87
CA LEU A 14 -1.80 12.06 -1.00
C LEU A 14 -0.62 12.58 -0.17
N THR A 15 -0.46 13.91 -0.14
CA THR A 15 0.62 14.61 0.59
C THR A 15 0.07 15.25 1.87
N GLY A 16 0.94 15.48 2.86
CA GLY A 16 0.52 16.03 4.16
C GLY A 16 -0.40 15.08 4.94
N GLU A 17 -1.35 15.66 5.66
CA GLU A 17 -2.43 14.94 6.35
C GLU A 17 -3.36 14.30 5.33
N ALA A 18 -3.56 12.99 5.43
CA ALA A 18 -4.29 12.23 4.43
C ALA A 18 -4.90 10.96 5.02
N GLU A 19 -5.92 10.43 4.35
CA GLU A 19 -6.54 9.16 4.65
C GLU A 19 -6.83 8.43 3.34
N GLY A 20 -6.61 7.12 3.32
CA GLY A 20 -6.77 6.31 2.11
C GLY A 20 -6.08 4.96 2.23
N ALA A 21 -5.80 4.33 1.10
CA ALA A 21 -5.15 3.02 1.08
C ALA A 21 -3.67 3.13 1.44
N LEU A 22 -3.20 2.26 2.34
CA LEU A 22 -1.79 2.14 2.67
C LEU A 22 -1.08 1.28 1.61
N VAL A 23 -0.06 1.85 0.99
CA VAL A 23 0.71 1.17 -0.06
C VAL A 23 2.21 1.35 0.13
N PHE A 24 2.97 0.41 -0.41
CA PHE A 24 4.42 0.41 -0.45
C PHE A 24 4.91 0.62 -1.89
N LEU A 25 5.91 1.50 -2.04
CA LEU A 25 6.45 1.91 -3.33
C LEU A 25 7.56 0.98 -3.84
N THR A 26 8.21 0.27 -2.93
CA THR A 26 9.34 -0.61 -3.25
C THR A 26 9.24 -1.92 -2.47
N PRO A 27 9.75 -3.02 -3.02
CA PRO A 27 9.83 -4.29 -2.30
C PRO A 27 10.83 -4.19 -1.14
N TRP A 28 10.62 -5.01 -0.12
CA TRP A 28 11.53 -5.19 1.02
C TRP A 28 11.83 -6.68 1.24
N PRO A 29 12.89 -7.05 1.98
CA PRO A 29 13.31 -8.46 2.12
C PRO A 29 12.21 -9.40 2.61
N GLY A 30 11.33 -8.90 3.50
CA GLY A 30 10.22 -9.65 4.08
C GLY A 30 8.89 -9.57 3.30
N MET A 31 8.88 -9.02 2.10
CA MET A 31 7.66 -8.94 1.27
C MET A 31 7.21 -10.36 0.85
N MET A 32 5.91 -10.60 0.89
CA MET A 32 5.33 -11.85 0.40
C MET A 32 5.69 -12.07 -1.07
N ARG A 33 6.03 -13.30 -1.42
CA ARG A 33 6.44 -13.69 -2.79
C ARG A 33 5.27 -14.18 -3.64
N THR A 34 4.31 -14.86 -3.03
CA THR A 34 3.11 -15.42 -3.67
C THR A 34 2.14 -15.95 -2.61
N VAL A 35 0.91 -16.24 -3.01
CA VAL A 35 0.03 -17.18 -2.30
C VAL A 35 0.35 -18.60 -2.80
N TYR A 36 0.45 -19.57 -1.87
CA TYR A 36 0.82 -20.95 -2.20
C TYR A 36 -0.19 -21.59 -3.14
N GLY A 37 0.29 -22.13 -4.27
CA GLY A 37 -0.56 -22.74 -5.30
C GLY A 37 -1.37 -21.75 -6.15
N ASP A 38 -1.28 -20.44 -5.89
CA ASP A 38 -2.12 -19.44 -6.56
C ASP A 38 -1.41 -18.08 -6.70
N HIS A 39 -0.51 -17.98 -7.66
CA HIS A 39 0.20 -16.73 -7.94
C HIS A 39 -0.71 -15.64 -8.52
N GLN A 40 -1.76 -16.03 -9.24
CA GLN A 40 -2.70 -15.09 -9.84
C GLN A 40 -3.46 -14.34 -8.76
N ARG A 41 -3.92 -15.04 -7.71
CA ARG A 41 -4.53 -14.41 -6.54
C ARG A 41 -3.59 -13.43 -5.85
N PHE A 42 -2.30 -13.73 -5.74
CA PHE A 42 -1.33 -12.78 -5.20
C PHE A 42 -1.29 -11.49 -6.02
N PHE A 43 -1.17 -11.61 -7.33
CA PHE A 43 -1.13 -10.46 -8.22
C PHE A 43 -2.43 -9.64 -8.15
N ASP A 44 -3.58 -10.30 -8.30
CA ASP A 44 -4.89 -9.64 -8.31
C ASP A 44 -5.20 -8.95 -6.97
N THR A 45 -4.74 -9.51 -5.85
CA THR A 45 -5.03 -8.97 -4.51
C THR A 45 -4.08 -7.85 -4.12
N TYR A 46 -2.77 -8.00 -4.36
CA TYR A 46 -1.78 -7.13 -3.74
C TYR A 46 -1.09 -6.15 -4.70
N LEU A 47 -1.12 -6.41 -6.02
CA LEU A 47 -0.38 -5.62 -7.02
C LEU A 47 -1.29 -4.95 -8.07
N LYS A 48 -2.41 -5.58 -8.41
CA LYS A 48 -3.37 -5.06 -9.40
C LYS A 48 -4.19 -3.85 -8.93
N PRO A 49 -4.62 -3.74 -7.66
CA PRO A 49 -5.45 -2.60 -7.23
C PRO A 49 -4.75 -1.26 -7.43
N PHE A 50 -3.43 -1.22 -7.23
CA PHE A 50 -2.60 -0.03 -7.34
C PHE A 50 -1.38 -0.33 -8.20
N ALA A 51 -1.49 -0.12 -9.51
CA ALA A 51 -0.43 -0.45 -10.46
C ALA A 51 0.93 0.14 -10.03
N GLY A 52 1.95 -0.71 -10.01
CA GLY A 52 3.31 -0.36 -9.59
C GLY A 52 3.53 -0.29 -8.08
N ARG A 53 2.54 -0.70 -7.26
CA ARG A 53 2.60 -0.63 -5.80
C ARG A 53 2.09 -1.92 -5.16
N TYR A 54 2.59 -2.18 -3.95
CA TYR A 54 2.06 -3.25 -3.11
C TYR A 54 1.10 -2.67 -2.08
N THR A 55 -0.13 -3.17 -2.00
CA THR A 55 -1.06 -2.78 -0.92
C THR A 55 -1.06 -3.81 0.21
N SER A 56 -1.20 -3.36 1.45
CA SER A 56 -1.49 -4.28 2.57
C SER A 56 -2.95 -4.75 2.58
N GLY A 57 -3.84 -4.03 1.87
CA GLY A 57 -5.29 -4.18 1.97
C GLY A 57 -5.91 -3.30 3.06
N ASP A 58 -5.09 -2.58 3.85
CA ASP A 58 -5.58 -1.73 4.93
C ASP A 58 -5.78 -0.28 4.48
N GLY A 59 -6.76 0.38 5.12
CA GLY A 59 -6.82 1.83 5.17
C GLY A 59 -5.84 2.38 6.21
N ALA A 60 -5.30 3.56 5.95
CA ALA A 60 -4.55 4.29 6.95
C ALA A 60 -4.81 5.78 6.86
N ARG A 61 -4.67 6.46 8.00
CA ARG A 61 -4.59 7.90 8.13
C ARG A 61 -3.18 8.31 8.53
N ARG A 62 -2.65 9.35 7.87
CA ARG A 62 -1.40 10.03 8.25
C ARG A 62 -1.74 11.38 8.87
N ASP A 63 -1.26 11.63 10.08
CA ASP A 63 -1.41 12.92 10.74
C ASP A 63 -0.33 13.93 10.35
N LYS A 64 -0.45 15.15 10.90
CA LYS A 64 0.47 16.28 10.63
C LYS A 64 1.92 16.00 11.03
N ASP A 65 2.12 15.10 11.98
CA ASP A 65 3.43 14.73 12.52
C ASP A 65 4.00 13.52 11.76
N GLY A 66 3.24 12.95 10.82
CA GLY A 66 3.65 11.86 9.94
C GLY A 66 3.40 10.47 10.51
N TYR A 67 2.68 10.35 11.64
CA TYR A 67 2.31 9.05 12.19
C TYR A 67 1.17 8.43 11.40
N TYR A 68 1.27 7.12 11.17
CA TYR A 68 0.27 6.33 10.48
C TYR A 68 -0.63 5.63 11.49
N TRP A 69 -1.93 5.70 11.23
CA TRP A 69 -2.99 5.09 12.01
C TRP A 69 -3.75 4.14 11.09
N ILE A 70 -3.73 2.84 11.37
CA ILE A 70 -4.48 1.85 10.59
C ILE A 70 -5.96 1.94 11.00
N THR A 71 -6.87 1.95 10.03
CA THR A 71 -8.32 2.15 10.20
C THR A 71 -9.12 0.92 9.87
#